data_AF-E3EKH4-F1
#
_entry.id   AF-E3EKH4-F1
#
_cell.length_a   1.000
_cell.length_b   1.000
_cell.length_c   1.000
_cell.angle_alpha   90.00
_cell.angle_beta   90.00
_cell.angle_gamma   90.00
#
_symmetry.space_group_name_H-M   'P 1'
#
loop_
_entity.id
_entity.type
_entity.pdbx_description
1 polymer ?
#
loop_
_entity_poly.entity_id
_entity_poly.type
_entity_poly.pdbx_seq_one_letter_code
_entity_poly.pdbx_strand_id
1 'polypeptide(L)'
;MKKAQLTQAQATALDLLKKIYPDSDIVKLHAMHPRQWDNEFEGIEGLPLDTLICALYHDEGYEVIQTMEERMLEVYLKGIVHQGKQQEAQTGAFQLGMQKALSIAGIKIPDIND
;
A
#
# COMPACT_ATOMS: atom_id res chain seq x y z
N MET A 1 -15.87 -9.90 13.54
CA MET A 1 -14.66 -10.75 13.53
C MET A 1 -13.46 -9.81 13.51
N LYS A 2 -12.21 -10.24 13.28
CA LYS A 2 -11.10 -9.29 13.11
C LYS A 2 -10.85 -9.13 11.61
N LYS A 3 -10.78 -7.89 11.10
CA LYS A 3 -10.38 -7.62 9.70
C LYS A 3 -9.02 -8.25 9.41
N ALA A 4 -8.85 -8.76 8.20
CA ALA A 4 -7.53 -9.15 7.74
C ALA A 4 -6.63 -7.92 7.71
N GLN A 5 -5.40 -8.06 8.17
CA GLN A 5 -4.42 -6.98 8.18
C GLN A 5 -3.47 -7.19 7.02
N LEU A 6 -3.48 -6.29 6.05
CA LEU A 6 -2.63 -6.35 4.86
C LEU A 6 -1.66 -5.17 4.87
N THR A 7 -0.46 -5.37 4.33
CA THR A 7 0.42 -4.25 3.98
C THR A 7 -0.12 -3.51 2.76
N GLN A 8 0.39 -2.30 2.49
CA GLN A 8 0.01 -1.55 1.29
C GLN A 8 0.31 -2.35 0.01
N ALA A 9 1.46 -3.03 -0.06
CA ALA A 9 1.82 -3.89 -1.18
C ALA A 9 0.85 -5.07 -1.37
N GLN A 10 0.48 -5.74 -0.29
CA GLN A 10 -0.48 -6.85 -0.30
C GLN A 10 -1.86 -6.39 -0.77
N ALA A 11 -2.35 -5.26 -0.24
CA ALA A 11 -3.63 -4.69 -0.63
C ALA A 11 -3.65 -4.29 -2.10
N THR A 12 -2.58 -3.65 -2.58
CA THR A 12 -2.47 -3.21 -3.98
C THR A 12 -2.46 -4.40 -4.94
N ALA A 13 -1.66 -5.43 -4.63
CA ALA A 13 -1.60 -6.65 -5.43
C ALA A 13 -2.95 -7.39 -5.43
N LEU A 14 -3.63 -7.47 -4.27
CA LEU A 14 -4.95 -8.09 -4.16
C LEU A 14 -6.02 -7.34 -4.97
N ASP A 15 -6.02 -6.01 -4.92
CA ASP A 15 -6.94 -5.16 -5.69
C ASP A 15 -6.72 -5.29 -7.21
N LEU A 16 -5.47 -5.51 -7.64
CA LEU A 16 -5.17 -5.79 -9.04
C LEU A 16 -5.67 -7.18 -9.45
N LEU A 17 -5.44 -8.20 -8.63
CA LEU A 17 -5.91 -9.57 -8.89
C LEU A 17 -7.43 -9.64 -9.01
N LYS A 18 -8.17 -8.96 -8.15
CA LYS A 18 -9.65 -8.91 -8.18
C LYS A 18 -10.24 -8.31 -9.46
N LYS A 19 -9.44 -7.56 -10.22
CA LYS A 19 -9.85 -7.03 -11.54
C LYS A 19 -9.72 -8.06 -12.66
N ILE A 20 -8.89 -9.08 -12.45
CA ILE A 20 -8.48 -10.04 -13.49
C ILE A 20 -9.14 -11.40 -13.24
N TYR A 21 -9.21 -11.82 -11.97
CA TYR A 21 -9.66 -13.14 -11.56
C TYR A 21 -10.83 -13.04 -10.58
N PRO A 22 -11.76 -14.01 -10.61
CA PRO A 22 -12.73 -14.18 -9.54
C PRO A 22 -12.02 -14.61 -8.25
N ASP A 23 -12.58 -14.24 -7.09
CA ASP A 23 -12.01 -14.52 -5.77
C ASP A 23 -11.67 -16.01 -5.57
N SER A 24 -12.46 -16.93 -6.14
CA SER A 24 -12.25 -18.38 -6.02
C SER A 24 -10.98 -18.84 -6.72
N ASP A 25 -10.67 -18.22 -7.86
CA ASP A 25 -9.50 -18.56 -8.65
C ASP A 25 -8.24 -17.99 -7.98
N ILE A 26 -8.34 -16.80 -7.38
CA ILE A 26 -7.26 -16.21 -6.58
C ILE A 26 -6.88 -17.15 -5.43
N VAL A 27 -7.86 -17.66 -4.67
CA VAL A 27 -7.60 -18.62 -3.57
C VAL A 27 -6.98 -19.91 -4.10
N LYS A 28 -7.50 -20.46 -5.20
CA LYS A 28 -7.01 -21.71 -5.77
C LYS A 28 -5.57 -21.59 -6.26
N LEU A 29 -5.27 -20.52 -7.00
CA LEU A 29 -3.91 -20.23 -7.48
C LEU A 29 -2.96 -20.03 -6.31
N HIS A 30 -3.37 -19.28 -5.29
CA HIS A 30 -2.55 -19.04 -4.10
C HIS A 30 -2.29 -20.31 -3.29
N ALA A 31 -3.27 -21.20 -3.17
CA ALA A 31 -3.11 -22.47 -2.48
C ALA A 31 -2.17 -23.44 -3.21
N MET A 32 -2.18 -23.42 -4.56
CA MET A 32 -1.29 -24.26 -5.37
C MET A 32 0.13 -23.69 -5.46
N HIS A 33 0.24 -22.37 -5.58
CA HIS A 33 1.47 -21.66 -5.90
C HIS A 33 1.62 -20.37 -5.06
N PRO A 34 1.82 -20.47 -3.74
CA PRO A 34 1.80 -19.30 -2.85
C PRO A 34 2.96 -18.30 -3.07
N ARG A 35 3.98 -18.67 -3.85
CA ARG A 35 5.21 -17.88 -4.10
C ARG A 35 5.61 -17.84 -5.59
N GLN A 36 4.64 -18.02 -6.48
CA GLN A 36 4.89 -17.95 -7.92
C GLN A 36 3.88 -17.00 -8.53
N TRP A 37 3.96 -15.75 -8.08
CA TRP A 37 3.16 -14.66 -8.59
C TRP A 37 4.02 -13.83 -9.55
N ASP A 38 3.42 -13.28 -10.60
CA ASP A 38 4.13 -12.36 -11.48
C ASP A 38 4.54 -11.11 -10.70
N ASN A 39 5.55 -10.37 -11.19
CA ASN A 39 6.10 -9.19 -10.51
C ASN A 39 5.04 -8.17 -10.07
N GLU A 40 3.94 -8.04 -10.82
CA GLU A 40 2.84 -7.12 -10.51
C GLU A 40 1.98 -7.57 -9.32
N PHE A 41 2.08 -8.85 -8.93
CA PHE A 41 1.35 -9.48 -7.82
C PHE A 41 2.26 -10.02 -6.72
N GLU A 42 3.58 -9.78 -6.78
CA GLU A 42 4.56 -10.18 -5.77
C GLU A 42 4.15 -9.78 -4.34
N GLY A 43 3.39 -8.69 -4.22
CA GLY A 43 2.86 -8.21 -2.94
C GLY A 43 2.06 -9.25 -2.15
N ILE A 44 1.42 -10.23 -2.80
CA ILE A 44 0.68 -11.30 -2.10
C ILE A 44 1.51 -12.56 -1.84
N GLU A 45 2.78 -12.62 -2.26
CA GLU A 45 3.62 -13.80 -2.06
C GLU A 45 3.76 -14.18 -0.58
N GLY A 46 3.53 -15.47 -0.30
CA GLY A 46 3.63 -16.01 1.06
C GLY A 46 2.58 -15.49 2.03
N LEU A 47 1.54 -14.77 1.55
CA LEU A 47 0.41 -14.38 2.38
C LEU A 47 -0.27 -15.66 2.94
N PRO A 48 -0.55 -15.76 4.25
CA PRO A 48 -1.26 -16.91 4.76
C PRO A 48 -2.63 -17.06 4.10
N LEU A 49 -2.97 -18.29 3.70
CA LEU A 49 -4.21 -18.57 2.97
C LEU A 49 -5.45 -18.13 3.75
N ASP A 50 -5.44 -18.29 5.08
CA ASP A 50 -6.52 -17.82 5.97
C ASP A 50 -6.68 -16.29 5.91
N THR A 51 -5.57 -15.56 5.86
CA THR A 51 -5.57 -14.09 5.73
C THR A 51 -6.14 -13.68 4.37
N LEU A 52 -5.76 -14.37 3.30
CA LEU A 52 -6.27 -14.13 1.95
C LEU A 52 -7.78 -14.39 1.87
N ILE A 53 -8.24 -15.52 2.41
CA ILE A 53 -9.67 -15.87 2.45
C ILE A 53 -10.45 -14.83 3.26
N CYS A 54 -9.94 -14.42 4.42
CA CYS A 54 -10.57 -13.35 5.21
C CYS A 54 -10.63 -12.03 4.42
N ALA A 55 -9.57 -11.66 3.71
CA ALA A 55 -9.52 -10.43 2.93
C ALA A 55 -10.51 -10.43 1.74
N LEU A 56 -10.74 -11.59 1.13
CA LEU A 56 -11.62 -11.74 -0.04
C LEU A 56 -13.10 -11.90 0.34
N TYR A 57 -13.40 -12.71 1.35
CA TYR A 57 -14.76 -13.22 1.58
C TYR A 57 -15.44 -12.73 2.86
N HIS A 58 -14.74 -12.07 3.79
CA HIS A 58 -15.42 -11.50 4.95
C HIS A 58 -16.07 -10.16 4.64
N ASP A 59 -17.28 -9.95 5.16
CA ASP A 59 -18.04 -8.69 5.07
C ASP A 59 -17.28 -7.47 5.61
N GLU A 60 -16.38 -7.68 6.58
CA GLU A 60 -15.54 -6.62 7.15
C GLU A 60 -14.29 -6.31 6.30
N GLY A 61 -13.96 -7.17 5.32
CA GLY A 61 -12.82 -7.05 4.41
C GLY A 61 -11.45 -7.07 5.10
N TYR A 62 -10.53 -6.27 4.56
CA TYR A 62 -9.21 -6.04 5.14
C TYR A 62 -8.99 -4.57 5.54
N GLU A 63 -8.03 -4.37 6.44
CA GLU A 63 -7.47 -3.07 6.79
C GLU A 63 -6.02 -3.02 6.32
N VAL A 64 -5.65 -1.92 5.66
CA VAL A 64 -4.27 -1.68 5.26
C VAL A 64 -3.50 -1.11 6.43
N ILE A 65 -2.54 -1.87 6.94
CA ILE A 65 -1.57 -1.37 7.90
C ILE A 65 -0.47 -0.68 7.10
N GLN A 66 -0.50 0.64 7.11
CA GLN A 66 0.60 1.44 6.62
C GLN A 66 1.62 1.68 7.73
N THR A 67 2.90 1.57 7.39
CA THR A 67 3.97 2.05 8.28
C THR A 67 3.89 3.57 8.41
N MET A 68 4.56 4.14 9.42
CA MET A 68 4.62 5.61 9.54
C MET A 68 5.24 6.23 8.30
N GLU A 69 6.24 5.56 7.72
CA GLU A 69 6.95 5.96 6.52
C GLU A 69 6.03 5.95 5.29
N GLU A 70 5.22 4.90 5.09
CA GLU A 70 4.24 4.82 4.00
C GLU A 70 3.16 5.90 4.14
N ARG A 71 2.69 6.17 5.38
CA ARG A 71 1.74 7.26 5.65
C ARG A 71 2.32 8.62 5.32
N MET A 72 3.58 8.85 5.69
CA MET A 72 4.27 10.10 5.39
C MET A 72 4.50 10.25 3.87
N LEU A 73 4.90 9.18 3.17
CA LEU A 73 5.04 9.23 1.72
C LEU A 73 3.71 9.52 1.02
N GLU A 74 2.61 8.90 1.45
CA GLU A 74 1.29 9.17 0.90
C GLU A 74 0.86 10.62 1.13
N VAL A 75 1.12 11.19 2.32
CA VAL A 75 0.84 12.61 2.62
C VAL A 75 1.69 13.53 1.74
N TYR A 76 2.97 13.22 1.56
CA TYR A 76 3.87 13.96 0.69
C TYR A 76 3.36 14.00 -0.76
N LEU A 77 3.00 12.83 -1.30
CA LEU A 77 2.50 12.69 -2.67
C LEU A 77 1.10 13.28 -2.86
N LYS A 78 0.18 13.11 -1.91
CA LYS A 78 -1.16 13.74 -1.98
C LYS A 78 -1.08 15.26 -1.92
N GLY A 79 -0.11 15.81 -1.19
CA GLY A 79 0.18 17.24 -1.19
C GLY A 79 0.53 17.78 -2.57
N ILE A 80 1.13 16.96 -3.43
CA ILE A 80 1.43 17.29 -4.84
C ILE A 80 0.15 17.30 -5.68
N VAL A 81 -0.71 16.29 -5.52
CA VAL A 81 -1.90 16.08 -6.38
C VAL A 81 -3.03 17.06 -6.07
N HIS A 82 -3.22 17.47 -4.80
CA HIS A 82 -4.29 18.40 -4.43
C HIS A 82 -4.04 19.86 -4.86
N GLN A 83 -2.81 20.21 -5.22
CA GLN A 83 -2.44 21.57 -5.62
C GLN A 83 -2.39 21.71 -7.14
N GLY A 84 -3.54 21.47 -7.79
CA GLY A 84 -3.69 21.66 -9.24
C GLY A 84 -3.26 23.06 -9.69
N LYS A 85 -2.29 23.12 -10.61
CA LYS A 85 -1.89 24.24 -11.51
C LYS A 85 -1.76 25.68 -10.97
N GLN A 86 -1.97 25.97 -9.68
CA GLN A 86 -1.89 27.33 -9.12
C GLN A 86 -0.91 27.51 -7.95
N GLN A 87 -0.18 26.47 -7.54
CA GLN A 87 0.56 26.51 -6.27
C GLN A 87 1.97 25.89 -6.28
N GLU A 88 2.68 25.87 -7.40
CA GLU A 88 4.08 25.36 -7.46
C GLU A 88 4.99 25.93 -6.36
N ALA A 89 4.79 27.20 -5.96
CA ALA A 89 5.52 27.83 -4.85
C ALA A 89 5.13 27.33 -3.45
N GLN A 90 3.87 26.93 -3.23
CA GLN A 90 3.40 26.38 -1.94
C GLN A 90 3.69 24.89 -1.81
N THR A 91 3.69 24.14 -2.92
CA THR A 91 4.08 22.73 -2.94
C THR A 91 5.53 22.60 -2.48
N GLY A 92 6.43 23.46 -3.00
CA GLY A 92 7.83 23.47 -2.58
C GLY A 92 8.04 23.78 -1.09
N ALA A 93 7.32 24.75 -0.53
CA ALA A 93 7.47 25.10 0.89
C ALA A 93 6.96 23.99 1.83
N PHE A 94 5.84 23.34 1.48
CA PHE A 94 5.32 22.19 2.22
C PHE A 94 6.29 21.00 2.16
N GLN A 95 6.76 20.64 0.97
CA GLN A 95 7.72 19.56 0.77
C GLN A 95 9.02 19.79 1.52
N LEU A 96 9.59 20.99 1.44
CA LEU A 96 10.84 21.35 2.11
C LEU A 96 10.68 21.38 3.64
N GLY A 97 9.51 21.81 4.14
CA GLY A 97 9.16 21.74 5.54
C GLY A 97 9.06 20.29 6.04
N MET A 98 8.43 19.42 5.25
CA MET A 98 8.26 18.01 5.56
C MET A 98 9.59 17.24 5.54
N GLN A 99 10.42 17.47 4.53
CA GLN A 99 11.79 16.93 4.45
C GLN A 99 12.62 17.33 5.68
N LYS A 100 12.56 18.62 6.08
CA LYS A 100 13.24 19.10 7.30
C LYS A 100 12.70 18.44 8.56
N ALA A 101 11.38 18.32 8.70
CA ALA A 101 10.76 17.69 9.87
C ALA A 101 11.17 16.22 10.01
N LEU A 102 11.17 15.47 8.91
CA LEU A 102 11.62 14.08 8.86
C LEU A 102 13.11 13.95 9.19
N SER A 103 13.95 14.85 8.65
CA SER A 103 15.38 14.91 8.96
C SER A 103 15.65 15.21 10.44
N ILE A 104 14.93 16.16 11.04
CA ILE A 104 15.03 16.48 12.48
C ILE A 104 14.60 15.28 13.34
N ALA A 105 13.56 14.55 12.91
CA ALA A 105 13.07 13.35 13.59
C ALA A 105 13.97 12.12 13.40
N GLY A 106 15.01 12.20 12.54
CA GLY A 106 15.89 11.08 12.23
C GLY A 106 15.23 9.98 11.38
N ILE A 107 14.10 10.28 10.74
CA ILE A 107 13.35 9.34 9.90
C ILE A 107 13.80 9.52 8.45
N LYS A 108 14.28 8.44 7.84
CA LYS A 108 14.61 8.39 6.41
C LYS A 108 13.50 7.70 5.65
N ILE A 109 12.99 8.38 4.62
CA ILE A 109 11.99 7.83 3.72
C ILE A 109 12.55 7.95 2.30
N PRO A 110 12.72 6.83 1.57
CA PRO A 110 13.09 6.84 0.16
C PRO A 110 12.17 7.79 -0.64
N ASP A 111 12.74 8.49 -1.61
CA ASP A 111 12.06 9.50 -2.45
C ASP A 111 11.63 10.81 -1.75
N ILE A 112 11.85 10.94 -0.43
CA ILE A 112 11.59 12.18 0.31
C ILE A 112 12.89 12.81 0.83
N ASN A 113 13.70 12.09 1.62
CA ASN A 113 14.84 12.68 2.33
C ASN A 113 16.03 11.72 2.58
N ASP A 114 16.24 10.77 1.68
CA ASP A 114 17.25 9.71 1.83
C ASP A 114 18.71 10.21 1.68
#